data_AF-A0A388Q2V7-F1
#
_entry.id   AF-A0A388Q2V7-F1
#
_cell.length_a   1.000
_cell.length_b   1.000
_cell.length_c   1.000
_cell.angle_alpha   90.00
_cell.angle_beta   90.00
_cell.angle_gamma   90.00
#
_symmetry.space_group_name_H-M   'P 1'
#
loop_
_entity.id
_entity.type
_entity.pdbx_description
1 polymer ?
#
loop_
_entity_poly.entity_id
_entity_poly.type
_entity_poly.pdbx_seq_one_letter_code
_entity_poly.pdbx_strand_id
1 'polypeptide(L)'
;MSEKLLSPSSPEPLAESDLHFIKAKLRYPINTFRKAFPFIFFLVFMLLMSLLFYAFISAGTFVRSKWLVQLFPFLLGMGFTTIGMIRYYSSLFFERKETGLTTDENISLLKKFFTAQSFRYHTMAGYPDVLLIHSVMNSQGTEQEIVVFIATENKS
;
A
#
# COMPACT_ATOMS: atom_id res chain seq x y z
N MET A 1 -37.23 12.44 -4.64
CA MET A 1 -35.94 13.15 -4.48
C MET A 1 -34.86 12.24 -5.03
N SER A 2 -34.21 12.66 -6.11
CA SER A 2 -33.16 11.87 -6.76
C SER A 2 -31.87 12.03 -5.94
N GLU A 3 -31.41 10.96 -5.30
CA GLU A 3 -30.09 10.94 -4.68
C GLU A 3 -29.06 11.14 -5.78
N LYS A 4 -28.44 12.34 -5.79
CA LYS A 4 -27.19 12.55 -6.53
C LYS A 4 -26.15 11.61 -5.93
N LEU A 5 -25.99 10.44 -6.53
CA LEU A 5 -24.82 9.58 -6.33
C LEU A 5 -23.60 10.46 -6.58
N LEU A 6 -22.87 10.76 -5.50
CA LEU A 6 -21.55 11.38 -5.55
C LEU A 6 -20.74 10.58 -6.57
N SER A 7 -20.33 11.24 -7.65
CA SER A 7 -19.41 10.64 -8.61
C SER A 7 -18.22 10.11 -7.82
N PRO A 8 -17.83 8.83 -8.00
CA PRO A 8 -16.66 8.30 -7.30
C PRO A 8 -15.51 9.25 -7.56
N SER A 9 -14.89 9.74 -6.48
CA SER A 9 -13.71 10.60 -6.54
C SER A 9 -12.76 9.95 -7.52
N SER A 10 -12.61 10.55 -8.70
CA SER A 10 -11.77 9.99 -9.75
C SER A 10 -10.39 9.83 -9.12
N PRO A 11 -9.88 8.60 -9.02
CA PRO A 11 -8.59 8.41 -8.40
C PRO A 11 -7.59 9.27 -9.16
N GLU A 12 -6.91 10.13 -8.42
CA GLU A 12 -5.95 11.06 -8.97
C GLU A 12 -4.96 10.24 -9.81
N PRO A 13 -4.86 10.50 -11.12
CA PRO A 13 -4.01 9.70 -11.98
C PRO A 13 -2.58 9.74 -11.42
N LEU A 14 -1.90 8.59 -11.43
CA LEU A 14 -0.48 8.52 -11.08
C LEU A 14 0.27 9.60 -11.84
N ALA A 15 1.03 10.44 -11.13
CA ALA A 15 1.83 11.48 -11.79
C ALA A 15 2.87 10.83 -12.71
N GLU A 16 3.19 11.48 -13.83
CA GLU A 16 4.20 11.03 -14.78
C GLU A 16 5.56 10.75 -14.10
N SER A 17 5.95 11.65 -13.20
CA SER A 17 7.16 11.55 -12.38
C SER A 17 7.15 10.34 -11.44
N ASP A 18 5.99 9.99 -10.89
CA ASP A 18 5.82 8.84 -10.01
C ASP A 18 6.02 7.54 -10.81
N LEU A 19 5.57 7.49 -12.06
CA LEU A 19 5.71 6.33 -12.92
C LEU A 19 7.17 6.07 -13.33
N HIS A 20 7.90 7.13 -13.70
CA HIS A 20 9.35 7.04 -13.93
C HIS A 20 10.10 6.54 -12.71
N PHE A 21 9.73 7.03 -11.52
CA PHE A 21 10.31 6.57 -10.26
C PHE A 21 10.01 5.09 -9.99
N ILE A 22 8.77 4.65 -10.20
CA ILE A 22 8.37 3.24 -10.04
C ILE A 22 9.16 2.35 -11.00
N LYS A 23 9.26 2.71 -12.28
CA LYS A 23 10.05 1.93 -13.26
C LYS A 23 11.52 1.82 -12.86
N ALA A 24 12.11 2.89 -12.32
CA ALA A 24 13.52 2.92 -11.94
C ALA A 24 13.82 2.24 -10.59
N LYS A 25 12.90 2.30 -9.62
CA LYS A 25 13.14 1.87 -8.23
C LYS A 25 12.26 0.70 -7.77
N LEU A 26 11.32 0.24 -8.60
CA LEU A 26 10.35 -0.82 -8.31
C LEU A 26 9.61 -0.61 -6.97
N ARG A 27 9.36 0.65 -6.62
CA ARG A 27 8.66 1.02 -5.39
C ARG A 27 7.82 2.26 -5.58
N TYR A 28 6.72 2.37 -4.84
CA TYR A 28 5.89 3.56 -4.80
C TYR A 28 6.68 4.74 -4.21
N PRO A 29 6.60 5.92 -4.83
CA PRO A 29 7.21 7.12 -4.29
C PRO A 29 6.44 7.63 -3.07
N ILE A 30 7.16 7.89 -1.98
CA ILE A 30 6.62 8.40 -0.71
C ILE A 30 6.69 9.94 -0.74
N ASN A 31 5.93 10.55 -1.65
CA ASN A 31 6.02 11.98 -1.93
C ASN A 31 4.92 12.80 -1.24
N THR A 32 3.91 12.13 -0.70
CA THR A 32 2.70 12.75 -0.14
C THR A 32 2.58 12.45 1.34
N PHE A 33 2.05 13.40 2.11
CA PHE A 33 1.77 13.20 3.52
C PHE A 33 0.92 11.94 3.78
N ARG A 34 -0.07 11.65 2.92
CA ARG A 34 -0.89 10.42 3.02
C ARG A 34 -0.05 9.13 2.97
N LYS A 35 1.05 9.12 2.20
CA LYS A 35 1.99 7.99 2.10
C LYS A 35 3.06 8.02 3.20
N ALA A 36 3.48 9.19 3.66
CA ALA A 36 4.43 9.31 4.76
C ALA A 36 3.79 9.11 6.15
N PHE A 37 2.49 9.35 6.27
CA PHE A 37 1.75 9.35 7.53
C PHE A 37 1.88 8.05 8.32
N PRO A 38 1.79 6.84 7.72
CA PRO A 38 1.99 5.59 8.47
C PRO A 38 3.38 5.49 9.11
N PHE A 39 4.43 5.97 8.44
CA PHE A 39 5.79 6.02 9.01
C PHE A 39 5.88 7.02 10.16
N ILE A 40 5.35 8.23 9.97
CA ILE A 40 5.37 9.28 11.00
C ILE A 40 4.57 8.83 12.22
N PHE A 41 3.37 8.28 12.01
CA PHE A 41 2.52 7.71 13.05
C PHE A 41 3.24 6.58 13.79
N PHE A 42 3.89 5.66 13.07
CA PHE A 42 4.68 4.59 13.67
C PHE A 42 5.77 5.14 14.60
N LEU A 43 6.57 6.11 14.14
CA LEU A 43 7.63 6.73 14.94
C LEU A 43 7.08 7.43 16.19
N VAL A 44 6.03 8.23 16.04
CA VAL A 44 5.40 8.95 17.16
C VAL A 44 4.79 7.97 18.16
N PHE A 45 4.11 6.92 17.67
CA PHE A 45 3.54 5.89 18.52
C PHE A 45 4.61 5.14 19.32
N MET A 46 5.71 4.73 18.67
CA MET A 46 6.83 4.08 19.34
C MET A 46 7.48 4.97 20.40
N LEU A 47 7.62 6.27 20.12
CA LEU A 47 8.13 7.24 21.09
C LEU A 47 7.20 7.37 22.30
N LEU A 48 5.90 7.57 22.09
CA LEU A 48 4.92 7.69 23.16
C LEU A 48 4.84 6.43 24.02
N MET A 49 4.84 5.26 23.40
CA MET A 49 4.86 3.98 24.14
C MET A 49 6.14 3.82 24.97
N SER A 50 7.29 4.24 24.44
CA SER A 50 8.57 4.19 25.17
C SER A 50 8.58 5.15 26.37
N LEU A 51 8.04 6.37 26.19
CA LEU A 51 7.91 7.35 27.28
C LEU A 51 6.96 6.88 28.37
N LEU A 52 5.80 6.31 28.00
CA LEU A 52 4.87 5.72 28.95
C LEU A 52 5.52 4.58 29.72
N PHE A 53 6.19 3.67 29.03
CA PHE A 53 6.92 2.56 29.65
C PHE A 53 7.95 3.06 30.68
N TYR A 54 8.76 4.05 30.32
CA TYR A 54 9.71 4.67 31.24
C TYR A 54 9.03 5.33 32.45
N ALA A 55 7.93 6.06 32.23
CA ALA A 55 7.16 6.69 33.30
C ALA A 55 6.60 5.66 34.29
N PHE A 56 6.07 4.53 33.80
CA PHE A 56 5.56 3.47 34.66
C PHE A 56 6.69 2.77 35.45
N ILE A 57 7.87 2.56 34.84
CA ILE A 57 9.03 1.99 35.52
C ILE A 57 9.54 2.92 36.62
N SER A 58 9.75 4.20 36.29
CA SER A 58 10.28 5.19 37.23
C SER A 58 9.31 5.47 38.39
N ALA A 59 8.00 5.40 38.15
CA ALA A 59 6.99 5.51 39.20
C ALA A 59 6.88 4.27 40.10
N GLY A 60 7.65 3.19 39.85
CA GLY A 60 7.62 1.97 40.66
C GLY A 60 6.29 1.21 40.60
N THR A 61 5.45 1.50 39.60
CA THR A 61 4.11 0.91 39.45
C THR A 61 4.12 -0.58 39.09
N PHE A 62 5.27 -1.09 38.63
CA PHE A 62 5.45 -2.50 38.32
C PHE A 62 5.76 -3.32 39.57
N VAL A 63 4.95 -4.34 39.81
CA VAL A 63 5.21 -5.33 40.85
C VAL A 63 6.27 -6.29 40.32
N ARG A 64 7.44 -6.36 40.97
CA ARG A 64 8.57 -7.20 40.52
C ARG A 64 8.20 -8.67 40.22
N SER A 65 7.21 -9.23 40.90
CA SER A 65 6.74 -10.61 40.67
C SER A 65 5.78 -10.78 39.49
N LYS A 66 5.21 -9.69 38.96
CA LYS A 66 4.22 -9.70 37.86
C LYS A 66 4.63 -8.83 36.66
N TRP A 67 5.90 -8.44 36.59
CA TRP A 67 6.43 -7.55 35.55
C TRP A 67 6.04 -8.00 34.14
N LEU A 68 6.18 -9.29 33.82
CA LEU A 68 5.81 -9.87 32.52
C LEU A 68 4.34 -9.65 32.16
N VAL A 69 3.42 -9.85 33.10
CA VAL A 69 1.96 -9.65 32.87
C VAL A 69 1.64 -8.17 32.67
N GLN A 70 2.32 -7.30 33.41
CA GLN A 70 2.14 -5.86 33.31
C GLN A 70 2.80 -5.26 32.06
N LEU A 71 3.85 -5.89 31.52
CA LEU A 71 4.51 -5.51 30.26
C LEU A 71 3.81 -6.08 29.03
N PHE A 72 3.03 -7.14 29.19
CA PHE A 72 2.37 -7.84 28.09
C PHE A 72 1.57 -6.91 27.16
N PRO A 73 0.77 -5.95 27.63
CA PRO A 73 0.05 -5.02 26.74
C PRO A 73 0.98 -4.15 25.89
N PHE A 74 2.11 -3.71 26.45
CA PHE A 74 3.11 -2.90 25.73
C PHE A 74 3.80 -3.73 24.65
N LEU A 75 4.20 -4.96 24.98
CA LEU A 75 4.82 -5.89 24.03
C LEU A 75 3.87 -6.25 22.89
N LEU A 76 2.60 -6.50 23.21
CA LEU A 76 1.58 -6.88 22.25
C LEU A 76 1.19 -5.70 21.34
N GLY A 77 1.08 -4.49 21.89
CA GLY A 77 0.92 -3.26 21.13
C GLY A 77 2.07 -3.01 20.16
N MET A 78 3.32 -3.07 20.63
CA MET A 78 4.51 -2.93 19.78
C MET A 78 4.56 -4.01 18.69
N GLY A 79 4.21 -5.26 19.02
CA GLY A 79 4.17 -6.37 18.08
C GLY A 79 3.20 -6.11 16.93
N PHE A 80 1.95 -5.73 17.24
CA PHE A 80 0.95 -5.45 16.21
C PHE A 80 1.32 -4.27 15.31
N THR A 81 1.79 -3.17 15.90
CA THR A 81 2.18 -1.99 15.12
C THR A 81 3.38 -2.31 14.23
N THR A 82 4.35 -3.10 14.71
CA THR A 82 5.51 -3.54 13.91
C THR A 82 5.08 -4.43 12.75
N ILE A 83 4.21 -5.42 12.98
CA ILE A 83 3.68 -6.28 11.91
C ILE A 83 2.93 -5.45 10.87
N GLY A 84 2.10 -4.50 11.31
CA GLY A 84 1.41 -3.57 10.43
C GLY A 84 2.38 -2.75 9.57
N MET A 85 3.45 -2.24 10.19
CA MET A 85 4.48 -1.48 9.50
C MET A 85 5.25 -2.30 8.48
N ILE A 86 5.57 -3.57 8.79
CA ILE A 86 6.19 -4.50 7.84
C ILE A 86 5.28 -4.72 6.63
N ARG A 87 3.98 -5.00 6.86
CA ARG A 87 3.02 -5.21 5.75
C ARG A 87 2.88 -3.96 4.90
N TYR A 88 2.80 -2.80 5.53
CA TYR A 88 2.76 -1.52 4.84
C TYR A 88 4.02 -1.28 4.01
N TYR A 89 5.21 -1.51 4.58
CA TYR A 89 6.48 -1.37 3.86
C TYR A 89 6.53 -2.31 2.65
N SER A 90 6.16 -3.59 2.82
CA SER A 90 6.11 -4.56 1.73
C SER A 90 5.15 -4.15 0.62
N SER A 91 4.00 -3.54 0.94
CA SER A 91 3.05 -3.06 -0.09
C SER A 91 3.58 -1.91 -0.94
N LEU A 92 4.66 -1.24 -0.53
CA LEU A 92 5.28 -0.20 -1.34
C LEU A 92 6.14 -0.76 -2.47
N PHE A 93 6.51 -2.03 -2.44
CA PHE A 93 7.36 -2.65 -3.44
C PHE A 93 6.54 -3.36 -4.52
N PHE A 94 6.97 -3.20 -5.76
CA PHE A 94 6.40 -3.92 -6.89
C PHE A 94 7.06 -5.30 -7.00
N GLU A 95 6.25 -6.33 -7.16
CA GLU A 95 6.74 -7.67 -7.49
C GLU A 95 7.10 -7.72 -8.97
N ARG A 96 8.35 -8.06 -9.28
CA ARG A 96 8.80 -8.27 -10.66
C ARG A 96 8.59 -9.74 -11.03
N LYS A 97 7.89 -9.99 -12.13
CA LYS A 97 7.73 -11.33 -12.71
C LYS A 97 8.30 -11.36 -14.12
N GLU A 98 9.21 -12.30 -14.37
CA GLU A 98 9.77 -12.53 -15.69
C GLU A 98 8.90 -13.53 -16.44
N THR A 99 8.41 -13.15 -17.62
CA THR A 99 7.52 -13.98 -18.43
C THR A 99 8.16 -14.50 -19.72
N GLY A 100 9.32 -13.96 -20.11
CA GLY A 100 10.00 -14.30 -21.37
C GLY A 100 9.28 -13.83 -22.64
N LEU A 101 8.21 -13.04 -22.49
CA LEU A 101 7.41 -12.50 -23.59
C LEU A 101 7.75 -11.03 -23.84
N THR A 102 7.49 -10.56 -25.05
CA THR A 102 7.58 -9.13 -25.39
C THR A 102 6.58 -8.30 -24.59
N THR A 103 6.80 -6.99 -24.53
CA THR A 103 5.89 -6.07 -23.82
C THR A 103 4.46 -6.16 -24.38
N ASP A 104 4.33 -6.20 -25.71
CA ASP A 104 3.04 -6.24 -26.40
C ASP A 104 2.29 -7.56 -26.17
N GLU A 105 2.99 -8.70 -26.15
CA GLU A 105 2.41 -10.01 -25.85
C GLU A 105 1.89 -10.08 -24.41
N ASN A 106 2.66 -9.58 -23.44
CA ASN A 106 2.24 -9.49 -22.05
C ASN A 106 0.98 -8.63 -21.91
N ILE A 107 0.94 -7.46 -22.55
CA ILE A 107 -0.23 -6.58 -22.55
C ILE A 107 -1.44 -7.28 -23.17
N SER A 108 -1.26 -7.98 -24.28
CA SER A 108 -2.33 -8.73 -24.95
C SER A 108 -2.91 -9.82 -24.05
N LEU A 109 -2.05 -10.59 -23.38
CA LEU A 109 -2.47 -11.63 -22.43
C LEU A 109 -3.19 -11.06 -21.21
N LEU A 110 -2.66 -9.99 -20.62
CA LEU A 110 -3.28 -9.30 -19.49
C LEU A 110 -4.66 -8.75 -19.87
N LYS A 111 -4.79 -8.08 -21.03
CA LYS A 111 -6.07 -7.60 -21.54
C LYS A 111 -7.07 -8.74 -21.74
N LYS A 112 -6.65 -9.86 -22.32
CA LYS A 112 -7.50 -11.05 -22.48
C LYS A 112 -7.96 -11.59 -21.13
N PHE A 113 -7.03 -11.71 -20.16
CA PHE A 113 -7.34 -12.17 -18.81
C PHE A 113 -8.34 -11.24 -18.11
N PHE A 114 -8.12 -9.92 -18.12
CA PHE A 114 -9.02 -8.95 -17.50
C PHE A 114 -10.39 -8.94 -18.15
N THR A 115 -10.45 -9.03 -19.48
CA THR A 115 -11.71 -9.12 -20.22
C THR A 115 -12.47 -10.40 -19.85
N ALA A 116 -11.78 -11.55 -19.76
CA ALA A 116 -12.38 -12.82 -19.36
C ALA A 116 -12.93 -12.80 -17.93
N GLN A 117 -12.27 -12.06 -17.03
CA GLN A 117 -12.69 -11.88 -15.64
C GLN A 117 -13.64 -10.69 -15.44
N SER A 118 -14.08 -10.02 -16.51
CA SER A 118 -14.95 -8.82 -16.45
C SER A 118 -14.37 -7.66 -15.63
N PHE A 119 -13.04 -7.57 -15.52
CA PHE A 119 -12.37 -6.43 -14.87
C PHE A 119 -12.32 -5.22 -15.80
N ARG A 120 -12.65 -4.05 -15.26
CA ARG A 120 -12.47 -2.77 -15.97
C ARG A 120 -11.01 -2.37 -15.91
N TYR A 121 -10.38 -2.24 -17.07
CA TYR A 121 -9.01 -1.76 -17.20
C TYR A 121 -8.96 -0.57 -18.16
N HIS A 122 -7.94 0.26 -17.99
CA HIS A 122 -7.61 1.34 -18.91
C HIS A 122 -6.10 1.50 -18.97
N THR A 123 -5.60 1.98 -20.10
CA THR A 123 -4.19 2.36 -20.26
C THR A 123 -4.00 3.80 -19.83
N MET A 124 -2.89 4.09 -19.17
CA MET A 124 -2.55 5.47 -18.81
C MET A 124 -2.16 6.25 -20.08
N ALA A 125 -2.64 7.50 -20.20
CA ALA A 125 -2.28 8.36 -21.32
C ALA A 125 -0.75 8.58 -21.34
N GLY A 126 -0.13 8.40 -22.51
CA GLY A 126 1.34 8.50 -22.68
C GLY A 126 2.14 7.25 -22.30
N TYR A 127 1.52 6.26 -21.64
CA TYR A 127 2.17 5.02 -21.22
C TYR A 127 1.34 3.79 -21.60
N PRO A 128 1.46 3.30 -22.86
CA PRO A 128 0.70 2.15 -23.34
C PRO A 128 1.09 0.84 -22.62
N ASP A 129 2.26 0.83 -21.98
CA ASP A 129 2.83 -0.29 -21.23
C ASP A 129 2.32 -0.39 -19.78
N VAL A 130 1.45 0.54 -19.37
CA VAL A 130 0.88 0.63 -18.03
C VAL A 130 -0.61 0.36 -18.11
N LEU A 131 -1.03 -0.74 -17.47
CA LEU A 131 -2.44 -1.13 -17.34
C LEU A 131 -2.91 -0.85 -15.91
N LEU A 132 -3.97 -0.07 -15.79
CA LEU A 132 -4.62 0.27 -14.53
C LEU A 132 -5.95 -0.48 -14.43
N ILE A 133 -6.09 -1.33 -13.42
CA ILE A 133 -7.33 -2.04 -13.14
C ILE A 133 -8.04 -1.38 -11.98
N HIS A 134 -9.32 -1.09 -12.15
CA HIS A 134 -10.20 -0.69 -11.06
C HIS A 134 -10.96 -1.92 -10.58
N SER A 135 -10.57 -2.47 -9.44
CA SER A 135 -11.33 -3.52 -8.76
C SER A 135 -12.33 -2.87 -7.80
N VAL A 136 -13.61 -3.21 -7.94
CA VAL A 136 -14.66 -2.75 -7.01
C VAL A 136 -14.77 -3.79 -5.90
N MET A 137 -14.35 -3.43 -4.69
CA MET A 137 -14.20 -4.38 -3.58
C MET A 137 -15.50 -4.70 -2.82
N ASN A 138 -16.59 -3.96 -3.05
CA ASN A 138 -17.82 -4.07 -2.27
C ASN A 138 -19.08 -3.95 -3.14
N SER A 139 -20.17 -4.67 -2.79
CA SER A 139 -21.53 -4.50 -3.33
C SER A 139 -22.10 -3.08 -3.16
N GLN A 140 -21.49 -2.27 -2.29
CA GLN A 140 -21.80 -0.85 -2.10
C GLN A 140 -20.94 0.11 -2.94
N GLY A 141 -19.98 -0.38 -3.73
CA GLY A 141 -19.27 0.41 -4.74
C GLY A 141 -18.26 1.45 -4.22
N THR A 142 -17.96 1.46 -2.92
CA THR A 142 -17.24 2.57 -2.26
C THR A 142 -15.72 2.48 -2.27
N GLU A 143 -15.14 1.28 -2.43
CA GLU A 143 -13.68 1.11 -2.44
C GLU A 143 -13.19 0.59 -3.80
N GLN A 144 -12.35 1.40 -4.44
CA GLN A 144 -11.65 1.08 -5.68
C GLN A 144 -10.20 0.74 -5.33
N GLU A 145 -9.82 -0.51 -5.51
CA GLU A 145 -8.42 -0.91 -5.50
C GLU A 145 -7.86 -0.73 -6.92
N ILE A 146 -6.80 0.07 -7.04
CA ILE A 146 -6.11 0.29 -8.32
C ILE A 146 -4.89 -0.61 -8.36
N VAL A 147 -4.94 -1.64 -9.20
CA VAL A 147 -3.78 -2.49 -9.44
C VAL A 147 -3.09 -2.00 -10.71
N VAL A 148 -1.80 -1.65 -10.57
CA VAL A 148 -0.97 -1.12 -11.64
C VAL A 148 -0.08 -2.25 -12.17
N PHE A 149 -0.24 -2.60 -13.44
CA PHE A 149 0.64 -3.53 -14.14
C PHE A 149 1.53 -2.75 -15.09
N ILE A 150 2.84 -2.92 -14.96
CA ILE A 150 3.82 -2.31 -15.84
C ILE A 150 4.51 -3.45 -16.59
N ALA A 151 4.22 -3.58 -17.87
CA ALA A 151 4.94 -4.51 -18.74
C ALA A 151 6.20 -3.81 -19.25
N THR A 152 7.36 -4.43 -19.09
CA THR A 152 8.61 -3.86 -19.61
C THR A 152 9.51 -4.97 -20.11
N GLU A 153 10.13 -4.76 -21.27
CA GLU A 153 11.16 -5.65 -21.77
C GLU A 153 12.38 -5.60 -20.86
N ASN A 154 12.98 -6.78 -20.65
CA ASN A 154 14.22 -6.88 -19.90
C ASN A 154 15.33 -6.25 -20.75
N LYS A 155 15.57 -4.95 -20.58
CA LYS A 155 16.81 -4.32 -21.05
C LYS A 155 17.88 -4.67 -20.03
N SER A 156 18.51 -5.83 -20.25
CA SER A 156 19.82 -6.15 -19.67
C SER A 156 20.82 -5.07 -20.03
#